data_AF-A0A0K8QE78-F1
#
_entry.id   AF-A0A0K8QE78-F1
#
_cell.length_a   1.000
_cell.length_b   1.000
_cell.length_c   1.000
_cell.angle_alpha   90.00
_cell.angle_beta   90.00
_cell.angle_gamma   90.00
#
_symmetry.space_group_name_H-M   'P 1'
#
loop_
_entity.id
_entity.type
_entity.pdbx_description
1 polymer ?
#
loop_
_entity_poly.entity_id
_entity_poly.type
_entity_poly.pdbx_seq_one_letter_code
_entity_poly.pdbx_strand_id
1 'polypeptide(L)'
;MTILFNVLLFLHIVGAAMIVGYWIATMKQPTVHPRQRDGAFVQLITGIAMMGILPMLPNADPNYFKLGIKFAIGLAVAVLAVIGSRKVKKGEPVSTGLAHGVGGLGLLNIAIATIWQ
;
A
#
# COMPACT_ATOMS: atom_id res chain seq x y z
N MET A 1 -24.73 3.00 4.14
CA MET A 1 -23.34 3.49 4.06
C MET A 1 -22.35 2.40 3.63
N THR A 2 -22.77 1.37 2.88
CA THR A 2 -21.93 0.24 2.45
C THR A 2 -21.25 0.46 1.11
N ILE A 3 -21.90 1.13 0.16
CA ILE A 3 -21.36 1.27 -1.20
C ILE A 3 -20.07 2.09 -1.24
N LEU A 4 -19.99 3.22 -0.51
CA LEU A 4 -18.79 4.06 -0.46
C LEU A 4 -17.61 3.30 0.14
N PHE A 5 -17.83 2.62 1.27
CA PHE A 5 -16.79 1.78 1.89
C PHE A 5 -16.31 0.68 0.93
N ASN A 6 -17.23 0.01 0.24
CA ASN A 6 -16.89 -1.05 -0.72
C ASN A 6 -16.10 -0.50 -1.92
N VAL A 7 -16.44 0.67 -2.43
CA VAL A 7 -15.69 1.34 -3.50
C VAL A 7 -14.28 1.71 -3.02
N LEU A 8 -14.15 2.26 -1.81
CA LEU A 8 -12.85 2.57 -1.23
C LEU A 8 -12.01 1.31 -1.01
N LEU A 9 -12.60 0.24 -0.51
CA LEU A 9 -11.94 -1.06 -0.33
C LEU A 9 -11.49 -1.65 -1.67
N PHE A 10 -12.33 -1.58 -2.69
CA PHE A 10 -11.97 -1.99 -4.05
C PHE A 10 -10.76 -1.22 -4.56
N LEU A 11 -10.79 0.12 -4.48
CA LEU A 11 -9.66 0.96 -4.89
C LEU A 11 -8.40 0.68 -4.06
N HIS A 12 -8.58 0.41 -2.77
CA HIS A 12 -7.50 -0.01 -1.89
C HIS A 12 -6.85 -1.29 -2.43
N ILE A 13 -7.62 -2.34 -2.72
CA ILE A 13 -7.11 -3.60 -3.29
C ILE A 13 -6.40 -3.37 -4.63
N VAL A 14 -6.93 -2.51 -5.51
CA VAL A 14 -6.25 -2.12 -6.76
C VAL A 14 -4.89 -1.48 -6.48
N GLY A 15 -4.81 -0.55 -5.52
CA GLY A 15 -3.55 0.07 -5.11
C GLY A 15 -2.54 -0.94 -4.56
N ALA A 16 -3.00 -1.94 -3.80
CA ALA A 16 -2.16 -3.04 -3.30
C ALA A 16 -1.62 -3.90 -4.46
N ALA A 17 -2.47 -4.24 -5.43
CA ALA A 17 -2.09 -4.99 -6.62
C ALA A 17 -1.07 -4.22 -7.48
N MET A 18 -1.21 -2.89 -7.60
CA MET A 18 -0.20 -2.06 -8.25
C MET A 18 1.15 -2.13 -7.55
N ILE A 19 1.21 -2.21 -6.22
CA ILE A 19 2.50 -2.31 -5.50
C ILE A 19 3.11 -3.70 -5.67
N VAL A 20 2.35 -4.74 -5.34
CA VAL A 20 2.83 -6.12 -5.24
C VAL A 20 2.98 -6.77 -6.62
N GLY A 21 2.09 -6.48 -7.56
CA GLY A 21 2.12 -7.05 -8.91
C GLY A 21 3.40 -6.69 -9.66
N TYR A 22 3.76 -5.39 -9.69
CA TYR A 22 5.05 -4.97 -10.29
C TYR A 22 6.24 -5.57 -9.55
N TRP A 23 6.19 -5.62 -8.22
CA TRP A 23 7.28 -6.20 -7.44
C TRP A 23 7.52 -7.69 -7.77
N ILE A 24 6.46 -8.49 -7.88
CA ILE A 24 6.56 -9.89 -8.29
C ILE A 24 7.12 -9.98 -9.72
N ALA A 25 6.61 -9.17 -10.64
CA ALA A 25 7.07 -9.16 -12.03
C ALA A 25 8.56 -8.81 -12.17
N THR A 26 9.11 -7.98 -11.28
CA THR A 26 10.52 -7.55 -11.31
C THR A 26 11.36 -8.16 -10.20
N MET A 27 10.92 -9.25 -9.56
CA MET A 27 11.58 -9.78 -8.36
C MET A 27 13.02 -10.24 -8.61
N LYS A 28 13.32 -10.75 -9.81
CA LYS A 28 14.67 -11.19 -10.22
C LYS A 28 15.56 -10.05 -10.73
N GLN A 29 14.97 -8.92 -11.09
CA GLN A 29 15.67 -7.72 -11.56
C GLN A 29 15.12 -6.52 -10.78
N PRO A 30 15.51 -6.37 -9.51
CA PRO A 30 14.82 -5.48 -8.58
C PRO A 30 14.83 -4.03 -9.06
N THR A 31 13.64 -3.44 -9.15
CA THR A 31 13.43 -2.04 -9.51
C THR A 31 12.15 -1.53 -8.85
N VAL A 32 11.85 -0.23 -9.01
CA VAL A 32 10.59 0.38 -8.56
C VAL A 32 9.88 0.98 -9.75
N HIS A 33 8.82 0.32 -10.22
CA HIS A 33 8.01 0.84 -11.32
C HIS A 33 7.28 2.12 -10.87
N PRO A 34 7.20 3.19 -11.69
CA PRO A 34 6.56 4.45 -11.30
C PRO A 34 5.12 4.28 -10.80
N ARG A 35 4.37 3.30 -11.31
CA ARG A 35 3.01 3.00 -10.85
C ARG A 35 2.94 2.40 -9.44
N GLN A 36 4.01 1.85 -8.88
CA GLN A 36 4.03 1.43 -7.47
C GLN A 36 3.87 2.64 -6.53
N ARG A 37 4.39 3.82 -6.92
CA ARG A 37 4.17 5.09 -6.20
C ARG A 37 2.70 5.48 -6.25
N ASP A 38 2.09 5.44 -7.43
CA ASP A 38 0.67 5.77 -7.58
C ASP A 38 -0.20 4.81 -6.75
N GLY A 39 0.12 3.51 -6.77
CA GLY A 39 -0.54 2.50 -5.94
C GLY A 39 -0.39 2.76 -4.44
N ALA A 40 0.80 3.19 -3.98
CA ALA A 40 1.04 3.57 -2.59
C ALA A 40 0.21 4.79 -2.16
N PHE A 41 0.04 5.78 -3.04
CA PHE A 41 -0.84 6.92 -2.75
C PHE A 41 -2.31 6.53 -2.74
N VAL A 42 -2.75 5.70 -3.68
CA VAL A 42 -4.11 5.14 -3.67
C VAL A 42 -4.37 4.41 -2.35
N GLN A 43 -3.43 3.56 -1.91
CA GLN A 43 -3.48 2.84 -0.64
C GLN A 43 -3.62 3.78 0.57
N LEU A 44 -2.77 4.83 0.66
CA LEU A 44 -2.84 5.79 1.76
C LEU A 44 -4.15 6.56 1.77
N ILE A 45 -4.58 7.12 0.64
CA ILE A 45 -5.79 7.93 0.53
C ILE A 45 -7.02 7.10 0.88
N THR A 46 -7.16 5.92 0.28
CA THR A 46 -8.28 5.02 0.54
C THR A 46 -8.26 4.46 1.96
N GLY A 47 -7.07 4.16 2.52
CA GLY A 47 -6.92 3.69 3.89
C GLY A 47 -7.38 4.73 4.92
N ILE A 48 -6.95 5.99 4.75
CA ILE A 48 -7.39 7.12 5.59
C ILE A 48 -8.90 7.34 5.44
N ALA A 49 -9.41 7.35 4.21
CA ALA A 49 -10.83 7.54 3.95
C ALA A 49 -11.70 6.44 4.60
N MET A 50 -11.29 5.17 4.48
CA MET A 50 -11.97 4.07 5.15
C MET A 50 -11.93 4.22 6.67
N MET A 51 -10.76 4.57 7.24
CA MET A 51 -10.62 4.81 8.68
C MET A 51 -11.56 5.91 9.19
N GLY A 52 -11.77 6.98 8.40
CA GLY A 52 -12.71 8.06 8.75
C GLY A 52 -14.19 7.68 8.65
N ILE A 53 -14.55 6.77 7.73
CA ILE A 53 -15.94 6.31 7.54
C ILE A 53 -16.30 5.20 8.53
N LEU A 54 -15.31 4.47 9.02
CA LEU A 54 -15.48 3.29 9.87
C LEU A 54 -16.42 3.50 11.08
N PRO A 55 -16.35 4.61 11.84
CA PRO A 55 -17.28 4.89 12.94
C PRO A 55 -18.74 5.08 12.52
N MET A 56 -19.00 5.35 11.23
CA MET A 56 -20.35 5.55 10.68
C MET A 56 -20.97 4.25 10.17
N LEU A 57 -20.24 3.13 10.23
CA LEU A 57 -20.73 1.82 9.82
C LEU A 57 -21.49 1.15 10.98
N PRO A 58 -22.65 0.51 10.72
CA PRO A 58 -23.39 -0.22 11.75
C PRO A 58 -22.53 -1.33 12.37
N ASN A 59 -22.56 -1.46 13.70
CA ASN A 59 -21.86 -2.50 14.46
C ASN A 59 -20.34 -2.57 14.21
N ALA A 60 -19.70 -1.46 13.85
CA ALA A 60 -18.27 -1.41 13.65
C ALA A 60 -17.53 -1.43 15.00
N ASP A 61 -16.68 -2.44 15.19
CA ASP A 61 -15.73 -2.52 16.31
C ASP A 61 -14.29 -2.65 15.77
N PRO A 62 -13.70 -1.55 15.27
CA PRO A 62 -12.38 -1.62 14.68
C PRO A 62 -11.24 -1.74 15.66
N ASN A 63 -10.33 -2.64 15.34
CA ASN A 63 -8.99 -2.67 15.91
C ASN A 63 -8.15 -1.48 15.39
N TYR A 64 -8.25 -0.32 16.05
CA TYR A 64 -7.49 0.88 15.68
C TYR A 64 -5.98 0.70 15.81
N PHE A 65 -5.51 -0.19 16.69
CA PHE A 65 -4.08 -0.50 16.80
C PHE A 65 -3.55 -1.18 15.53
N LYS A 66 -4.26 -2.20 15.04
CA LYS A 66 -4.01 -2.84 13.73
C LYS A 66 -4.05 -1.81 12.60
N LEU A 67 -5.04 -0.92 12.58
CA LEU A 67 -5.15 0.13 11.56
C LEU A 67 -3.97 1.12 11.63
N GLY A 68 -3.52 1.51 12.83
CA GLY A 68 -2.36 2.38 13.03
C GLY A 68 -1.06 1.76 12.50
N ILE A 69 -0.84 0.46 12.76
CA ILE A 69 0.30 -0.29 12.22
C ILE A 69 0.24 -0.32 10.69
N LYS A 70 -0.92 -0.65 10.11
CA LYS A 70 -1.10 -0.67 8.65
C LYS A 70 -0.83 0.69 8.02
N PHE A 71 -1.26 1.76 8.67
CA PHE A 71 -1.00 3.12 8.23
C PHE A 71 0.50 3.44 8.24
N ALA A 72 1.20 3.12 9.33
CA ALA A 72 2.65 3.33 9.45
C ALA A 72 3.43 2.57 8.36
N ILE A 73 3.07 1.31 8.11
CA ILE A 73 3.68 0.50 7.04
C ILE A 73 3.36 1.11 5.66
N GLY A 74 2.10 1.49 5.42
CA GLY A 74 1.70 2.15 4.18
C GLY A 74 2.47 3.45 3.91
N LEU A 75 2.77 4.22 4.96
CA LEU A 75 3.56 5.45 4.87
C LEU A 75 5.01 5.13 4.50
N ALA A 76 5.61 4.11 5.12
CA ALA A 76 6.95 3.63 4.76
C ALA A 76 7.00 3.17 3.29
N VAL A 77 6.01 2.40 2.84
CA VAL A 77 5.90 1.97 1.42
C VAL A 77 5.83 3.16 0.48
N ALA A 78 5.01 4.18 0.80
CA ALA A 78 4.88 5.37 -0.04
C ALA A 78 6.20 6.16 -0.12
N VAL A 79 6.91 6.35 0.99
CA VAL A 79 8.22 7.01 1.01
C VAL A 79 9.22 6.25 0.14
N LEU A 80 9.34 4.93 0.32
CA LEU A 80 10.24 4.10 -0.48
C LEU A 80 9.87 4.12 -1.97
N ALA A 81 8.58 4.08 -2.30
CA ALA A 81 8.11 4.13 -3.69
C ALA A 81 8.38 5.49 -4.35
N VAL A 82 8.26 6.60 -3.60
CA VAL A 82 8.65 7.94 -4.08
C VAL A 82 10.16 8.01 -4.33
N ILE A 83 10.98 7.51 -3.41
CA ILE A 83 12.45 7.49 -3.58
C ILE A 83 12.82 6.63 -4.81
N GLY A 84 12.29 5.41 -4.90
CA GLY A 84 12.56 4.49 -6.00
C GLY A 84 12.12 5.03 -7.36
N SER A 85 10.89 5.56 -7.45
CA SER A 85 10.39 6.16 -8.69
C SER A 85 11.20 7.38 -9.15
N ARG A 86 11.71 8.19 -8.20
CA ARG A 86 12.61 9.31 -8.51
C ARG A 86 13.96 8.83 -9.04
N LYS A 87 14.54 7.77 -8.47
CA LYS A 87 15.78 7.16 -8.96
C LYS A 87 15.62 6.63 -10.38
N VAL A 88 14.56 5.88 -10.65
CA VAL A 88 14.24 5.40 -12.00
C VAL A 88 14.09 6.56 -12.99
N LYS A 89 13.37 7.62 -12.63
CA LYS A 89 13.20 8.80 -13.49
C LYS A 89 14.52 9.50 -13.82
N LYS A 90 15.49 9.45 -12.90
CA LYS A 90 16.83 10.04 -13.08
C LYS A 90 17.84 9.11 -13.77
N GLY A 91 17.45 7.88 -14.09
CA GLY A 91 18.39 6.86 -14.58
C GLY A 91 19.39 6.37 -13.53
N GLU A 92 19.12 6.60 -12.26
CA GLU A 92 19.97 6.13 -11.16
C GLU A 92 19.66 4.67 -10.81
N PRO A 93 20.65 3.89 -10.33
CA PRO A 93 20.42 2.54 -9.86
C PRO A 93 19.47 2.53 -8.66
N VAL A 94 18.52 1.59 -8.69
CA VAL A 94 17.64 1.25 -7.56
C VAL A 94 18.28 0.09 -6.81
N SER A 95 18.49 0.24 -5.50
CA SER A 95 19.04 -0.85 -4.71
C SER A 95 18.02 -1.97 -4.50
N THR A 96 18.51 -3.22 -4.42
CA THR A 96 17.70 -4.41 -4.12
C THR A 96 16.84 -4.20 -2.85
N GLY A 97 17.43 -3.67 -1.78
CA GLY A 97 16.71 -3.39 -0.54
C GLY A 97 15.58 -2.37 -0.70
N LEU A 98 15.75 -1.35 -1.54
CA LEU A 98 14.70 -0.37 -1.82
C LEU A 98 13.54 -1.01 -2.60
N ALA A 99 13.84 -1.77 -3.64
CA ALA A 99 12.84 -2.46 -4.46
C ALA A 99 12.03 -3.51 -3.66
N HIS A 100 12.71 -4.36 -2.89
CA HIS A 100 12.04 -5.32 -2.02
C HIS A 100 11.38 -4.67 -0.81
N GLY A 101 11.87 -3.52 -0.35
CA GLY A 101 11.20 -2.71 0.67
C GLY A 101 9.82 -2.26 0.22
N VAL A 102 9.69 -1.70 -0.99
CA VAL A 102 8.38 -1.26 -1.54
C VAL A 102 7.40 -2.43 -1.63
N GLY A 103 7.78 -3.50 -2.32
CA GLY A 103 6.88 -4.61 -2.58
C GLY A 103 6.65 -5.53 -1.37
N GLY A 104 7.71 -5.84 -0.63
CA GLY A 104 7.67 -6.72 0.53
C GLY A 104 6.89 -6.12 1.69
N LEU A 105 7.10 -4.82 2.00
CA LEU A 105 6.26 -4.14 2.99
C LEU A 105 4.81 -3.98 2.50
N GLY A 106 4.60 -3.80 1.19
CA GLY A 106 3.26 -3.84 0.59
C GLY A 106 2.56 -5.18 0.83
N LEU A 107 3.25 -6.29 0.58
CA LEU A 107 2.73 -7.64 0.83
C LEU A 107 2.50 -7.90 2.33
N LEU A 108 3.41 -7.47 3.20
CA LEU A 108 3.24 -7.53 4.66
C LEU A 108 1.99 -6.76 5.09
N ASN A 109 1.74 -5.58 4.52
CA ASN A 109 0.56 -4.79 4.85
C ASN A 109 -0.74 -5.50 4.44
N ILE A 110 -0.73 -6.26 3.34
CA ILE A 110 -1.83 -7.14 2.93
C ILE A 110 -1.99 -8.28 3.93
N ALA A 111 -0.91 -8.96 4.31
CA ALA A 111 -0.93 -10.06 5.28
C ALA A 111 -1.52 -9.60 6.63
N ILE A 112 -1.14 -8.42 7.12
CA ILE A 112 -1.76 -7.83 8.32
C ILE A 112 -3.26 -7.59 8.10
N ALA A 113 -3.67 -7.14 6.90
CA ALA A 113 -5.09 -6.95 6.60
C ALA A 113 -5.89 -8.25 6.73
N THR A 114 -5.38 -9.33 6.14
CA THR A 114 -6.14 -10.56 5.88
C THR A 114 -5.95 -11.64 6.93
N ILE A 115 -4.80 -11.70 7.61
CA ILE A 115 -4.45 -12.78 8.54
C ILE A 115 -4.70 -12.38 9.99
N TRP A 116 -4.27 -11.18 10.41
CA TRP A 116 -4.48 -10.70 11.79
C TRP A 116 -5.96 -10.34 11.97
N GLN A 117 -6.67 -11.00 12.89
CA GLN A 117 -8.03 -10.62 13.32
C GLN A 117 -7.97 -9.70 14.55
#